data_AF-A0A5D9CAA5-F1
#
_entry.id   AF-A0A5D9CAA5-F1
#
_cell.length_a   1.000
_cell.length_b   1.000
_cell.length_c   1.000
_cell.angle_alpha   90.00
_cell.angle_beta   90.00
_cell.angle_gamma   90.00
#
_symmetry.space_group_name_H-M   'P 1'
#
loop_
_entity.id
_entity.type
_entity.pdbx_description
1 polymer ?
#
loop_
_entity_poly.entity_id
_entity_poly.type
_entity_poly.pdbx_seq_one_letter_code
_entity_poly.pdbx_strand_id
1 'polypeptide(L)'
;MALSNWRKLRIAAFWATTAFTYGAALMPGDEAPTMGGSDKTDHVAAFLTLTLLARLAYPVAPRWLTFLGLSIYGAWIEISQGMPIFGRDANIWDWVADSLAILVMMLALWPFEKRLPRLFER
;
A
#
# COMPACT_ATOMS: atom_id res chain seq x y z
N MET A 1 -6.70 7.71 27.12
CA MET A 1 -5.25 7.49 26.86
C MET A 1 -5.02 6.35 25.84
N ALA A 2 -5.61 5.16 26.02
CA ALA A 2 -5.44 4.00 25.12
C ALA A 2 -5.89 4.19 23.65
N LEU A 3 -7.03 4.87 23.40
CA LEU A 3 -7.52 5.13 22.03
C LEU A 3 -6.51 5.94 21.18
N SER A 4 -5.79 6.88 21.80
CA SER A 4 -4.75 7.65 21.11
C SER A 4 -3.53 6.80 20.73
N ASN A 5 -3.24 5.76 21.50
CA ASN A 5 -2.10 4.87 21.26
C ASN A 5 -2.38 3.93 20.08
N TRP A 6 -3.61 3.44 19.96
CA TRP A 6 -4.02 2.61 18.82
C TRP A 6 -4.00 3.39 17.50
N ARG A 7 -4.47 4.65 17.51
CA ARG A 7 -4.35 5.51 16.33
C ARG A 7 -2.90 5.74 15.93
N LYS A 8 -2.02 6.06 16.90
CA LYS A 8 -0.58 6.22 16.66
C LYS A 8 0.03 4.93 16.09
N LEU A 9 -0.33 3.78 16.63
CA LEU A 9 0.16 2.48 16.15
C LEU A 9 -0.27 2.21 14.70
N ARG A 10 -1.53 2.48 14.34
CA ARG A 10 -2.02 2.30 12.95
C ARG A 10 -1.31 3.22 11.97
N ILE A 11 -1.12 4.49 12.34
CA ILE A 11 -0.37 5.46 11.54
C ILE A 11 1.09 5.01 11.39
N ALA A 12 1.73 4.60 12.49
CA ALA A 12 3.09 4.10 12.47
C ALA A 12 3.22 2.84 11.60
N ALA A 13 2.28 1.89 11.72
CA ALA A 13 2.25 0.69 10.89
C ALA A 13 2.11 1.04 9.41
N PHE A 14 1.17 1.95 9.05
CA PHE A 14 1.03 2.41 7.67
C PHE A 14 2.34 2.98 7.13
N TRP A 15 2.95 3.95 7.81
CA TRP A 15 4.18 4.58 7.33
C TRP A 15 5.40 3.65 7.34
N ALA A 16 5.50 2.75 8.32
CA ALA A 16 6.54 1.74 8.36
C ALA A 16 6.41 0.76 7.18
N THR A 17 5.19 0.31 6.86
CA THR A 17 4.93 -0.53 5.69
C THR A 17 5.15 0.23 4.38
N THR A 18 4.80 1.51 4.30
CA THR A 18 5.13 2.35 3.13
C THR A 18 6.65 2.45 2.93
N ALA A 19 7.42 2.78 3.97
CA ALA A 19 8.87 2.85 3.86
C ALA A 19 9.49 1.48 3.50
N PHE A 20 9.00 0.41 4.10
CA PHE A 20 9.44 -0.95 3.82
C PHE A 20 9.16 -1.36 2.37
N THR A 21 7.94 -1.14 1.87
CA THR A 21 7.56 -1.50 0.49
C THR A 21 8.38 -0.72 -0.53
N TYR A 22 8.70 0.56 -0.27
CA TYR A 22 9.58 1.33 -1.14
C TYR A 22 10.98 0.72 -1.19
N GLY A 23 11.58 0.45 -0.02
CA GLY A 23 12.91 -0.16 0.04
C GLY A 23 12.97 -1.53 -0.63
N ALA A 24 11.97 -2.38 -0.40
CA ALA A 24 11.88 -3.70 -1.01
C ALA A 24 11.71 -3.64 -2.53
N ALA A 25 10.90 -2.71 -3.05
CA ALA A 25 10.66 -2.57 -4.48
C ALA A 25 11.92 -2.10 -5.26
N LEU A 26 12.83 -1.40 -4.59
CA LEU A 26 14.08 -0.92 -5.20
C LEU A 26 15.23 -1.93 -5.13
N MET A 27 15.10 -3.01 -4.35
CA MET A 27 16.10 -4.09 -4.35
C MET A 27 16.06 -4.83 -5.69
N PRO A 28 17.20 -5.27 -6.26
CA PRO A 28 17.21 -6.16 -7.41
C PRO A 28 16.29 -7.38 -7.22
N GLY A 29 15.68 -7.87 -8.29
CA GLY A 29 14.60 -8.86 -8.22
C GLY A 29 14.97 -10.18 -7.54
N ASP A 30 16.26 -10.53 -7.52
CA ASP A 30 16.82 -11.71 -6.86
C ASP A 30 17.11 -11.51 -5.37
N GLU A 31 17.18 -10.26 -4.90
CA GLU A 31 17.44 -9.89 -3.50
C GLU A 31 16.18 -9.46 -2.75
N ALA A 32 15.13 -9.06 -3.49
CA ALA A 32 13.90 -8.55 -2.91
C ALA A 32 13.13 -9.63 -2.13
N PRO A 33 12.55 -9.28 -0.96
CA PRO A 33 11.62 -10.17 -0.26
C PRO A 33 10.44 -10.54 -1.17
N THR A 34 10.17 -11.85 -1.31
CA THR A 34 9.06 -12.35 -2.12
C THR A 34 8.02 -13.08 -1.27
N MET A 35 6.76 -13.00 -1.67
CA MET A 35 5.63 -13.76 -1.14
C MET A 35 5.53 -15.15 -1.80
N GLY A 36 6.58 -15.62 -2.49
CA GLY A 36 6.67 -16.95 -3.09
C GLY A 36 5.99 -17.06 -4.45
N GLY A 37 5.87 -15.94 -5.17
CA GLY A 37 5.19 -15.85 -6.46
C GLY A 37 5.97 -15.03 -7.48
N SER A 38 5.23 -14.27 -8.29
CA SER A 38 5.82 -13.31 -9.24
C SER A 38 6.02 -11.95 -8.59
N ASP A 39 6.87 -11.10 -9.17
CA ASP A 39 7.02 -9.69 -8.79
C ASP A 39 5.65 -8.96 -8.75
N LYS A 40 4.77 -9.26 -9.71
CA LYS A 40 3.38 -8.79 -9.72
C LYS A 40 2.54 -9.25 -8.52
N THR A 41 2.82 -10.44 -7.99
CA THR A 41 2.17 -10.96 -6.77
C THR A 41 2.59 -10.15 -5.55
N ASP A 42 3.88 -9.78 -5.50
CA ASP A 42 4.44 -8.95 -4.42
C ASP A 42 3.88 -7.53 -4.46
N HIS A 43 3.78 -6.93 -5.65
CA HIS A 43 3.07 -5.67 -5.90
C HIS A 43 1.61 -5.71 -5.40
N VAL A 44 0.83 -6.69 -5.86
CA VAL A 44 -0.57 -6.83 -5.43
C VAL A 44 -0.68 -7.01 -3.91
N ALA A 45 0.14 -7.87 -3.30
CA ALA A 45 0.13 -8.09 -1.86
C ALA A 45 0.49 -6.81 -1.07
N ALA A 46 1.51 -6.08 -1.52
CA ALA A 46 1.93 -4.81 -0.95
C ALA A 46 0.79 -3.78 -1.00
N PHE A 47 0.17 -3.57 -2.17
CA PHE A 47 -0.86 -2.55 -2.34
C PHE A 47 -2.20 -2.89 -1.70
N LEU A 48 -2.56 -4.18 -1.60
CA LEU A 48 -3.68 -4.63 -0.77
C LEU A 48 -3.42 -4.26 0.70
N THR A 49 -2.21 -4.55 1.21
CA THR A 49 -1.83 -4.30 2.61
C THR A 49 -1.78 -2.79 2.92
N LEU A 50 -1.13 -2.01 2.06
CA LEU A 50 -1.05 -0.54 2.19
C LEU A 50 -2.44 0.09 2.17
N THR A 51 -3.34 -0.39 1.30
CA THR A 51 -4.71 0.13 1.24
C THR A 51 -5.47 -0.16 2.54
N LEU A 52 -5.37 -1.39 3.07
CA LEU A 52 -5.97 -1.74 4.35
C LEU A 52 -5.45 -0.85 5.48
N LEU A 53 -4.13 -0.71 5.60
CA LEU A 53 -3.50 0.10 6.64
C LEU A 53 -3.85 1.58 6.50
N ALA A 54 -3.89 2.12 5.29
CA ALA A 54 -4.30 3.51 5.04
C ALA A 54 -5.74 3.76 5.49
N ARG A 55 -6.67 2.85 5.19
CA ARG A 55 -8.08 2.96 5.61
C ARG A 55 -8.24 2.84 7.13
N LEU A 56 -7.40 2.06 7.80
CA LEU A 56 -7.39 1.95 9.27
C LEU A 56 -6.70 3.14 9.96
N ALA A 57 -5.64 3.69 9.37
CA ALA A 57 -4.88 4.82 9.90
C ALA A 57 -5.62 6.16 9.73
N TYR A 58 -6.36 6.31 8.62
CA TYR A 58 -7.06 7.53 8.24
C TYR A 58 -8.53 7.24 7.89
N PRO A 59 -9.35 6.75 8.84
CA PRO A 59 -10.71 6.27 8.55
C PRO A 59 -11.65 7.36 8.02
N VAL A 60 -11.43 8.61 8.46
CA VAL A 60 -12.21 9.79 8.06
C VAL A 60 -11.78 10.39 6.72
N ALA A 61 -10.60 10.01 6.20
CA ALA A 61 -10.15 10.51 4.92
C ALA A 61 -11.05 9.99 3.80
N PRO A 62 -11.37 10.83 2.79
CA PRO A 62 -12.19 10.39 1.68
C PRO A 62 -11.45 9.30 0.88
N ARG A 63 -12.18 8.27 0.42
CA ARG A 63 -11.59 7.09 -0.25
C ARG A 63 -10.78 7.47 -1.49
N TRP A 64 -11.23 8.48 -2.25
CA TRP A 64 -10.52 8.94 -3.44
C TRP A 64 -9.11 9.46 -3.11
N LEU A 65 -8.89 10.02 -1.92
CA LEU A 65 -7.58 10.51 -1.50
C LEU A 65 -6.63 9.36 -1.16
N THR A 66 -7.14 8.29 -0.53
CA THR A 66 -6.37 7.06 -0.35
C THR A 66 -5.99 6.44 -1.70
N PHE A 67 -6.92 6.42 -2.67
CA PHE A 67 -6.67 5.86 -3.99
C PHE A 67 -5.62 6.66 -4.74
N LEU A 68 -5.81 7.97 -4.81
CA LEU A 68 -4.89 8.88 -5.48
C LEU A 68 -3.50 8.84 -4.84
N GLY A 69 -3.42 8.90 -3.50
CA GLY A 69 -2.15 8.89 -2.79
C GLY A 69 -1.35 7.60 -3.00
N LEU A 70 -2.01 6.44 -2.93
CA LEU A 70 -1.35 5.16 -3.17
C LEU A 70 -1.03 4.93 -4.66
N SER A 71 -1.89 5.33 -5.58
CA SER A 71 -1.61 5.21 -7.02
C SER A 71 -0.44 6.11 -7.45
N ILE A 72 -0.34 7.34 -6.90
CA ILE A 72 0.84 8.20 -7.09
C ILE A 72 2.10 7.54 -6.51
N TYR A 73 1.97 6.90 -5.35
CA TYR A 73 3.09 6.18 -4.74
C TYR A 73 3.55 4.97 -5.57
N GLY A 74 2.64 4.21 -6.18
CA GLY A 74 3.00 3.15 -7.15
C GLY A 74 3.73 3.71 -8.38
N ALA A 75 3.22 4.80 -8.96
CA ALA A 75 3.91 5.47 -10.07
C ALA A 75 5.32 5.96 -9.67
N TRP A 76 5.47 6.43 -8.42
CA TRP A 76 6.77 6.81 -7.87
C TRP A 76 7.73 5.63 -7.74
N ILE A 77 7.25 4.45 -7.34
CA ILE A 77 8.05 3.21 -7.33
C ILE A 77 8.54 2.90 -8.74
N GLU A 78 7.67 2.87 -9.75
CA GLU A 78 8.04 2.57 -11.15
C GLU A 78 9.08 3.56 -11.70
N ILE A 79 8.89 4.85 -11.46
CA ILE A 79 9.85 5.88 -11.86
C ILE A 79 11.21 5.65 -11.19
N SER A 80 11.19 5.27 -9.91
CA SER A 80 12.41 4.99 -9.16
C SER A 80 13.10 3.72 -9.69
N GLN A 81 12.35 2.65 -9.95
CA GLN A 81 12.87 1.39 -10.51
C GLN A 81 13.50 1.59 -11.89
N GLY A 82 12.94 2.49 -12.72
CA GLY A 82 13.53 2.84 -14.02
C GLY A 82 14.89 3.57 -13.94
N MET A 83 15.38 3.94 -12.75
CA MET A 83 16.72 4.49 -12.60
C MET A 83 17.78 3.37 -12.65
N PRO A 84 18.83 3.48 -13.49
CA PRO A 84 19.81 2.42 -13.67
C PRO A 84 20.54 1.95 -12.40
N ILE A 85 20.57 2.78 -11.35
CA ILE A 85 21.23 2.48 -10.07
C ILE A 85 20.59 1.31 -9.31
N PHE A 86 19.30 1.02 -9.56
CA PHE A 86 18.58 -0.02 -8.82
C PHE A 86 18.56 -1.39 -9.51
N GLY A 87 19.08 -1.49 -10.75
CA GLY A 87 19.08 -2.75 -11.50
C GLY A 87 17.67 -3.32 -11.74
N ARG A 88 16.67 -2.44 -11.80
CA ARG A 88 15.26 -2.76 -12.05
C ARG A 88 14.82 -2.13 -13.36
N ASP A 89 13.71 -2.64 -13.90
CA ASP A 89 13.04 -2.07 -15.06
C ASP A 89 11.69 -1.50 -14.61
N ALA A 90 11.38 -0.29 -15.08
CA ALA A 90 10.04 0.28 -14.90
C ALA A 90 9.02 -0.47 -15.76
N ASN A 91 7.85 -0.77 -15.20
CA ASN A 91 6.78 -1.47 -15.84
C ASN A 91 5.42 -0.83 -15.54
N ILE A 92 4.85 -0.18 -16.56
CA ILE A 92 3.52 0.44 -16.46
C ILE A 92 2.42 -0.55 -16.02
N TRP A 93 2.59 -1.84 -16.31
CA TRP A 93 1.63 -2.88 -15.93
C TRP A 93 1.65 -3.22 -14.44
N ASP A 94 2.73 -2.90 -13.74
CA ASP A 94 2.83 -3.09 -12.30
C ASP A 94 2.13 -1.93 -11.58
N TRP A 95 2.30 -0.69 -12.05
CA TRP A 95 1.46 0.44 -11.61
C TRP A 95 -0.05 0.22 -11.84
N VAL A 96 -0.43 -0.38 -12.97
CA VAL A 96 -1.83 -0.76 -13.23
C VAL A 96 -2.30 -1.83 -12.24
N ALA A 97 -1.47 -2.84 -11.96
CA ALA A 97 -1.80 -3.88 -10.99
C ALA A 97 -1.96 -3.31 -9.58
N ASP A 98 -1.09 -2.39 -9.17
CA ASP A 98 -1.15 -1.65 -7.90
C ASP A 98 -2.47 -0.88 -7.78
N SER A 99 -2.82 -0.14 -8.84
CA SER A 99 -4.06 0.64 -8.90
C SER A 99 -5.30 -0.24 -8.80
N LEU A 100 -5.29 -1.42 -9.45
CA LEU A 100 -6.38 -2.40 -9.33
C LEU A 100 -6.44 -3.02 -7.92
N ALA A 101 -5.30 -3.36 -7.32
CA ALA A 101 -5.24 -3.89 -5.95
C ALA A 101 -5.85 -2.90 -4.95
N ILE A 102 -5.55 -1.60 -5.09
CA ILE A 102 -6.16 -0.55 -4.25
C ILE A 102 -7.69 -0.56 -4.39
N LEU A 103 -8.22 -0.58 -5.62
CA LEU A 103 -9.68 -0.61 -5.85
C LEU A 103 -10.31 -1.86 -5.25
N VAL A 104 -9.70 -3.04 -5.46
CA VAL A 104 -10.18 -4.31 -4.92
C VAL A 104 -10.27 -4.26 -3.40
N MET A 105 -9.22 -3.81 -2.70
CA MET A 105 -9.25 -3.71 -1.24
C MET A 105 -10.28 -2.68 -0.76
N MET A 106 -10.42 -1.53 -1.43
CA MET A 106 -11.45 -0.55 -1.07
C MET A 106 -12.87 -1.10 -1.20
N LEU A 107 -13.15 -1.82 -2.28
CA LEU A 107 -14.44 -2.47 -2.48
C LEU A 107 -14.69 -3.56 -1.43
N ALA A 108 -13.65 -4.34 -1.10
CA ALA A 108 -13.72 -5.35 -0.06
C ALA A 108 -14.01 -4.74 1.32
N LEU A 109 -13.43 -3.57 1.64
CA LEU A 109 -13.63 -2.90 2.93
C LEU A 109 -14.95 -2.14 3.06
N TRP A 110 -15.55 -1.71 1.94
CA TRP A 110 -16.79 -0.93 1.91
C TRP A 110 -17.92 -1.43 2.84
N PRO A 111 -18.28 -2.73 2.86
CA PRO A 111 -19.31 -3.24 3.78
C PRO A 111 -18.87 -3.24 5.25
N PHE A 112 -17.58 -3.38 5.54
CA PHE A 112 -17.05 -3.48 6.91
C PHE A 112 -16.91 -2.11 7.56
N GLU A 113 -16.55 -1.08 6.80
CA GLU A 113 -16.46 0.30 7.32
C GLU A 113 -17.76 0.78 7.94
N LYS A 114 -18.91 0.30 7.43
CA LYS A 114 -20.24 0.62 7.97
C LYS A 114 -20.65 -0.31 9.13
N ARG A 115 -20.13 -1.53 9.19
CA ARG A 115 -20.56 -2.58 10.13
C ARG A 115 -19.66 -2.72 11.36
N LEU A 116 -18.40 -2.29 11.28
CA LEU A 116 -17.40 -2.39 12.33
C LEU A 116 -16.85 -0.99 12.69
N PRO A 117 -17.70 -0.05 13.17
CA PRO A 117 -17.28 1.33 13.42
C PRO A 117 -16.08 1.41 14.37
N ARG A 118 -15.97 0.49 15.34
CA ARG A 118 -14.84 0.41 16.30
C ARG A 118 -13.45 0.30 15.65
N LEU A 119 -13.35 -0.26 14.45
CA LEU A 119 -12.08 -0.34 13.72
C LEU A 119 -11.75 0.98 12.99
N PHE A 120 -12.76 1.80 12.71
CA PHE A 120 -12.67 3.05 11.96
C PHE A 120 -13.05 4.29 12.82
N GLU A 121 -13.20 4.11 14.12
CA GLU A 121 -13.46 5.18 15.10
C GLU A 121 -12.22 6.09 15.26
N ARG A 122 -12.47 7.38 15.56
CA ARG A 122 -11.47 8.46 15.58
C ARG A 122 -10.50 8.37 16.75
#